data_AF-A0A920UYV4-F1
#
_entry.id   AF-A0A920UYV4-F1
#
_cell.length_a   1.000
_cell.length_b   1.000
_cell.length_c   1.000
_cell.angle_alpha   90.00
_cell.angle_beta   90.00
_cell.angle_gamma   90.00
#
_symmetry.space_group_name_H-M   'P 1'
#
loop_
_entity.id
_entity.type
_entity.pdbx_description
1 polymer ?
#
loop_
_entity_poly.entity_id
_entity_poly.type
_entity_poly.pdbx_seq_one_letter_code
_entity_poly.pdbx_strand_id
1 'polypeptide(L)'
;MGIFLIALAVVLLILDLLTKELVLRHMAFGEAIGLTSFLRFVHIHNSGAAFGMLANQGLWAQWFLILTGCLICVWIVWRLCHPRRGEELFEIGLALVLGGALGNLTDRFRFGYVVDFIDFHYRGGIGPHLT
;
A
#
# COMPACT_ATOMS: atom_id res chain seq x y z
N MET A 1 7.26 24.00 3.41
CA MET A 1 6.13 23.06 3.27
C MET A 1 6.59 21.70 2.76
N GLY A 2 7.20 21.62 1.56
CA GLY A 2 7.61 20.34 0.94
C GLY A 2 8.41 19.37 1.82
N ILE A 3 9.38 19.84 2.61
CA ILE A 3 10.15 18.98 3.53
C ILE A 3 9.25 18.29 4.57
N PHE A 4 8.26 18.99 5.12
CA PHE A 4 7.31 18.41 6.08
C PHE A 4 6.43 17.34 5.43
N LEU A 5 6.06 17.53 4.17
CA LEU A 5 5.26 16.57 3.41
C LEU A 5 6.07 15.32 3.05
N ILE A 6 7.35 15.48 2.69
CA ILE A 6 8.26 14.35 2.51
C ILE A 6 8.44 13.60 3.84
N ALA A 7 8.63 14.32 4.95
CA ALA A 7 8.70 13.70 6.27
C ALA A 7 7.42 12.93 6.63
N LEU A 8 6.24 13.48 6.31
CA LEU A 8 4.96 12.78 6.47
C LEU A 8 4.93 11.48 5.66
N ALA A 9 5.33 11.51 4.39
CA ALA A 9 5.41 10.31 3.55
C ALA A 9 6.37 9.26 4.13
N VAL A 10 7.51 9.69 4.68
CA VAL A 10 8.48 8.79 5.35
C VAL A 10 7.89 8.17 6.61
N VAL A 11 7.19 8.95 7.45
CA VAL A 11 6.51 8.42 8.64
C VAL A 11 5.47 7.38 8.23
N LEU A 12 4.67 7.64 7.20
CA LEU A 12 3.67 6.70 6.69
C LEU A 12 4.30 5.43 6.12
N LEU A 13 5.42 5.56 5.40
CA LEU A 13 6.20 4.40 4.94
C LEU A 13 6.68 3.56 6.12
N ILE A 14 7.25 4.17 7.15
CA ILE A 14 7.73 3.45 8.34
C ILE A 14 6.55 2.75 9.04
N LEU A 15 5.42 3.43 9.20
CA LEU A 15 4.23 2.84 9.80
C LEU A 15 3.72 1.64 9.00
N ASP A 16 3.62 1.76 7.68
CA ASP A 16 3.21 0.66 6.79
C ASP A 16 4.13 -0.57 6.97
N LEU A 17 5.44 -0.36 6.83
CA LEU A 17 6.43 -1.44 6.97
C LEU A 17 6.40 -2.09 8.35
N LEU A 18 6.26 -1.30 9.42
CA LEU A 18 6.15 -1.83 10.78
C LEU A 18 4.86 -2.65 10.96
N THR A 19 3.72 -2.16 10.47
CA THR A 19 2.45 -2.88 10.57
C THR A 19 2.45 -4.19 9.79
N LYS A 20 3.05 -4.21 8.60
CA LYS A 20 3.22 -5.43 7.81
C LYS A 20 4.15 -6.43 8.49
N GLU A 21 5.27 -5.97 9.02
CA GLU A 21 6.19 -6.82 9.78
C GLU A 21 5.52 -7.42 11.02
N LEU A 22 4.66 -6.66 11.72
CA LEU A 22 3.88 -7.19 12.84
C LEU A 22 2.95 -8.32 12.39
N VAL A 23 2.25 -8.16 11.26
CA VAL A 23 1.37 -9.20 10.70
C VAL A 23 2.18 -10.43 10.31
N LEU A 24 3.29 -10.27 9.58
CA LEU A 24 4.18 -11.36 9.18
C LEU A 24 4.69 -12.19 10.38
N ARG A 25 4.90 -11.55 11.54
CA ARG A 25 5.43 -12.21 12.75
C ARG A 25 4.36 -12.86 13.63
N HIS A 26 3.14 -12.33 13.63
CA HIS A 26 2.12 -12.72 14.61
C HIS A 26 0.90 -13.41 14.00
N MET A 27 0.76 -13.41 12.68
CA MET A 27 -0.35 -14.06 11.99
C MET A 27 0.18 -15.10 11.01
N ALA A 28 -0.38 -16.31 11.05
CA ALA A 28 -0.13 -17.32 10.03
C ALA A 28 -0.70 -16.85 8.68
N PHE A 29 -0.09 -17.29 7.57
CA PHE A 29 -0.65 -17.00 6.24
C PHE A 29 -2.10 -17.53 6.14
N GLY A 30 -3.02 -16.68 5.69
CA GLY A 30 -4.45 -16.97 5.60
C GLY A 30 -5.21 -16.84 6.93
N GLU A 31 -4.54 -16.51 8.04
CA GLU A 31 -5.21 -16.24 9.31
C GLU A 31 -6.07 -14.98 9.22
N ALA A 32 -7.21 -15.01 9.91
CA ALA A 32 -8.16 -13.90 9.99
C ALA A 32 -8.65 -13.69 11.43
N ILE A 33 -8.45 -12.49 11.96
CA ILE A 33 -8.84 -12.08 13.31
C ILE A 33 -9.93 -11.03 13.20
N GLY A 34 -11.16 -11.38 13.61
CA GLY A 34 -12.30 -10.46 13.59
C GLY A 34 -12.15 -9.33 14.61
N LEU A 35 -12.31 -8.08 14.17
CA LEU A 35 -12.33 -6.88 15.02
C LEU A 35 -13.75 -6.39 15.28
N THR A 36 -14.55 -6.27 14.21
CA THR A 36 -15.95 -5.85 14.26
C THR A 36 -16.77 -6.70 13.28
N SER A 37 -18.08 -6.46 13.19
CA SER A 37 -18.95 -7.15 12.23
C SER A 37 -18.64 -6.85 10.76
N PHE A 38 -17.74 -5.91 10.47
CA PHE A 38 -17.37 -5.49 9.12
C PHE A 38 -15.87 -5.30 8.91
N LEU A 39 -15.04 -5.47 9.94
CA LEU A 39 -13.59 -5.30 9.89
C LEU A 39 -12.91 -6.50 10.52
N ARG A 40 -11.88 -7.02 9.85
CA ARG A 40 -10.97 -8.03 10.39
C ARG A 40 -9.54 -7.73 9.98
N PHE A 41 -8.59 -8.20 10.78
CA PHE A 41 -7.22 -8.33 10.33
C PHE A 41 -7.07 -9.66 9.58
N VAL A 42 -6.30 -9.64 8.50
CA VAL A 42 -5.99 -10.82 7.69
C VAL A 42 -4.48 -10.89 7.45
N HIS A 43 -3.99 -12.02 6.97
CA HIS A 43 -2.65 -12.10 6.40
C HIS A 43 -2.74 -12.71 5.01
N ILE A 44 -2.76 -11.84 3.98
CA ILE A 44 -2.93 -12.24 2.58
C ILE A 44 -1.82 -11.64 1.72
N HIS A 45 -1.41 -12.39 0.70
CA HIS A 45 -0.41 -11.97 -0.28
C HIS A 45 -1.09 -11.47 -1.55
N ASN A 46 -0.95 -10.18 -1.83
CA ASN A 46 -1.50 -9.56 -3.03
C ASN A 46 -0.47 -9.47 -4.15
N SER A 47 -0.56 -10.42 -5.07
CA SER A 47 0.25 -10.43 -6.30
C SER A 47 -0.29 -9.48 -7.37
N GLY A 48 -1.53 -9.03 -7.29
CA GLY A 48 -2.13 -8.08 -8.22
C GLY A 48 -2.02 -6.63 -7.76
N ALA A 49 -2.79 -5.78 -8.42
CA ALA A 49 -3.19 -4.46 -7.93
C ALA A 49 -4.51 -4.57 -7.13
N ALA A 50 -5.28 -3.48 -7.05
CA ALA A 50 -6.58 -3.51 -6.39
C ALA A 50 -7.55 -4.48 -7.09
N PHE A 51 -8.42 -5.13 -6.31
CA PHE A 51 -9.50 -6.02 -6.80
C PHE A 51 -9.02 -7.18 -7.69
N GLY A 52 -7.84 -7.75 -7.39
CA GLY A 52 -7.25 -8.83 -8.19
C GLY A 52 -6.82 -8.41 -9.60
N MET A 53 -6.81 -7.12 -9.92
CA MET A 53 -6.41 -6.65 -11.24
C MET A 53 -4.95 -7.03 -11.51
N LEU A 54 -4.67 -7.62 -12.67
CA LEU A 54 -3.35 -8.17 -13.04
C LEU A 54 -2.85 -9.32 -12.14
N ALA A 55 -3.69 -9.85 -11.24
CA ALA A 55 -3.36 -11.09 -10.55
C ALA A 55 -3.24 -12.23 -11.57
N ASN A 56 -2.38 -13.23 -11.30
CA ASN A 56 -2.13 -14.40 -12.15
C ASN A 56 -1.57 -14.14 -13.54
N GLN A 57 -1.16 -12.91 -13.84
CA GLN A 57 -0.50 -12.56 -15.10
C GLN A 57 1.00 -12.91 -15.12
N GLY A 58 1.52 -13.47 -14.03
CA GLY A 58 2.92 -13.87 -13.89
C GLY A 58 3.86 -12.69 -13.69
N LEU A 59 5.14 -12.88 -14.05
CA LEU A 59 6.21 -11.95 -13.72
C LEU A 59 6.11 -10.60 -14.45
N TRP A 60 5.55 -10.56 -15.67
CA TRP A 60 5.48 -9.30 -16.42
C TRP A 60 4.61 -8.26 -15.70
N ALA A 61 3.51 -8.71 -15.07
CA ALA A 61 2.64 -7.82 -14.31
C ALA A 61 3.31 -7.29 -13.04
N GLN A 62 4.12 -8.10 -12.36
CA GLN A 62 4.92 -7.62 -11.22
C GLN A 62 5.86 -6.49 -11.65
N TRP A 63 6.62 -6.70 -12.74
CA TRP A 63 7.53 -5.68 -13.26
C TRP A 63 6.82 -4.44 -13.74
N PHE A 64 5.64 -4.59 -14.36
CA PHE A 64 4.79 -3.48 -14.76
C PHE A 64 4.36 -2.65 -13.55
N LEU A 65 3.83 -3.29 -12.49
CA LEU A 65 3.41 -2.61 -11.26
C LEU A 65 4.56 -1.92 -10.54
N ILE A 66 5.74 -2.56 -10.50
CA ILE A 66 6.96 -1.97 -9.96
C ILE A 66 7.36 -0.74 -10.76
N LEU A 67 7.45 -0.84 -12.09
CA LEU A 67 7.87 0.24 -12.97
C LEU A 67 6.92 1.43 -12.85
N THR A 68 5.61 1.19 -12.97
CA THR A 68 4.60 2.24 -12.84
C THR A 68 4.60 2.87 -11.45
N GLY A 69 4.74 2.07 -10.39
CA GLY A 69 4.85 2.59 -9.02
C GLY A 69 6.08 3.48 -8.85
N CYS A 70 7.25 3.08 -9.36
CA CYS A 70 8.46 3.88 -9.33
C CYS A 70 8.27 5.22 -10.07
N LEU A 71 7.69 5.20 -11.28
CA LEU A 71 7.42 6.41 -12.06
C LEU A 71 6.48 7.37 -11.32
N ILE A 72 5.41 6.84 -10.71
CA ILE A 72 4.47 7.64 -9.90
C ILE A 72 5.20 8.22 -8.68
N CYS A 73 6.00 7.44 -7.95
CA CYS A 73 6.73 7.94 -6.78
C CYS A 73 7.71 9.06 -7.17
N VAL A 74 8.47 8.90 -8.26
CA VAL A 74 9.39 9.93 -8.77
C VAL A 74 8.62 11.20 -9.12
N TRP A 75 7.50 11.08 -9.82
CA TRP A 75 6.66 12.22 -10.17
C TRP A 75 6.10 12.92 -8.93
N ILE A 76 5.64 12.17 -7.91
CA ILE A 76 5.13 12.76 -6.67
C ILE A 76 6.24 13.51 -5.93
N VAL A 77 7.42 12.92 -5.78
CA VAL A 77 8.56 13.60 -5.15
C VAL A 77 8.91 14.88 -5.89
N TRP A 78 8.96 14.85 -7.22
CA TRP A 78 9.17 16.05 -8.02
C TRP A 78 8.11 17.13 -7.76
N ARG A 79 6.82 16.76 -7.69
CA ARG A 79 5.71 17.68 -7.36
C ARG A 79 5.84 18.27 -5.96
N LEU A 80 6.18 17.47 -4.95
CA LEU A 80 6.34 17.94 -3.56
C LEU A 80 7.56 18.85 -3.38
N CYS A 81 8.58 18.71 -4.23
CA CYS A 81 9.72 19.62 -4.29
C CYS A 81 9.40 20.95 -4.99
N HIS A 82 8.30 21.04 -5.75
CA HIS A 82 7.86 22.24 -6.47
C HIS A 82 6.41 22.61 -6.08
N PRO A 83 6.17 22.91 -4.79
CA PRO A 83 4.82 23.16 -4.28
C PRO A 83 4.21 24.43 -4.88
N ARG A 84 2.89 24.42 -5.07
CA ARG A 84 2.12 25.54 -5.60
C ARG A 84 1.29 26.17 -4.49
N ARG A 85 1.34 27.50 -4.40
CA ARG A 85 0.51 28.24 -3.44
C ARG A 85 -0.97 27.97 -3.69
N GLY A 86 -1.71 27.62 -2.64
CA GLY A 86 -3.13 27.31 -2.69
C GLY A 86 -3.48 25.84 -2.94
N GLU A 87 -2.50 24.95 -3.13
CA GLU A 87 -2.72 23.51 -3.38
C GLU A 87 -2.38 22.63 -2.16
N GLU A 88 -2.35 23.18 -0.93
CA GLU A 88 -1.84 22.47 0.26
C GLU A 88 -2.53 21.12 0.53
N LEU A 89 -3.86 21.05 0.40
CA LEU A 89 -4.60 19.81 0.59
C LEU A 89 -4.23 18.75 -0.46
N PHE A 90 -3.97 19.18 -1.70
CA PHE A 90 -3.53 18.30 -2.77
C PHE A 90 -2.12 17.75 -2.48
N GLU A 91 -1.21 18.61 -2.01
CA GLU A 91 0.15 18.19 -1.65
C GLU A 91 0.17 17.24 -0.44
N ILE A 92 -0.70 17.45 0.54
CA ILE A 92 -0.91 16.49 1.65
C ILE A 92 -1.39 15.15 1.08
N GLY A 93 -2.39 15.15 0.20
CA GLY A 93 -2.87 13.94 -0.47
C GLY A 93 -1.76 13.20 -1.21
N LEU A 94 -0.90 13.92 -1.93
CA LEU A 94 0.26 13.35 -2.60
C LEU A 94 1.26 12.71 -1.63
N ALA A 95 1.52 13.33 -0.48
CA ALA A 95 2.38 12.74 0.56
C ALA A 95 1.81 11.44 1.13
N LEU A 96 0.48 11.37 1.34
CA LEU A 96 -0.20 10.14 1.76
C LEU A 96 -0.02 9.02 0.72
N VAL A 97 -0.25 9.34 -0.56
CA VAL A 97 -0.08 8.39 -1.67
C VAL A 97 1.37 7.93 -1.78
N LEU A 98 2.34 8.83 -1.64
CA LEU A 98 3.77 8.50 -1.71
C LEU A 98 4.18 7.49 -0.64
N GLY A 99 3.75 7.69 0.61
CA GLY A 99 4.04 6.76 1.71
C GLY A 99 3.53 5.35 1.42
N GLY A 100 2.26 5.22 1.03
CA GLY A 100 1.66 3.93 0.69
C GLY A 100 2.24 3.28 -0.57
N ALA A 101 2.54 4.07 -1.61
CA ALA A 101 3.15 3.57 -2.84
C ALA A 101 4.56 3.01 -2.59
N LEU A 102 5.38 3.71 -1.79
CA LEU A 102 6.71 3.23 -1.41
C LEU A 102 6.66 1.96 -0.55
N GLY A 103 5.68 1.85 0.36
CA GLY A 103 5.46 0.65 1.15
C GLY A 103 5.13 -0.57 0.28
N ASN A 104 4.20 -0.40 -0.67
CA ASN A 104 3.83 -1.46 -1.61
C ASN A 104 4.97 -1.83 -2.57
N LEU A 105 5.75 -0.86 -3.04
CA LEU A 105 6.94 -1.15 -3.85
C LEU A 105 7.97 -1.95 -3.04
N THR A 106 8.18 -1.60 -1.78
CA THR A 106 9.12 -2.28 -0.90
C THR A 106 8.78 -3.76 -0.75
N ASP A 107 7.50 -4.09 -0.53
CA ASP A 107 7.06 -5.49 -0.48
C ASP A 107 7.26 -6.20 -1.82
N ARG A 108 6.92 -5.54 -2.95
CA ARG A 108 7.09 -6.16 -4.27
C ARG A 108 8.54 -6.49 -4.58
N PHE A 109 9.48 -5.62 -4.21
CA PHE A 109 10.90 -5.90 -4.37
C PHE A 109 11.41 -7.00 -3.43
N ARG A 110 10.87 -7.10 -2.20
CA ARG A 110 11.31 -8.08 -1.20
C ARG A 110 10.70 -9.46 -1.40
N PHE A 111 9.41 -9.51 -1.71
CA PHE A 111 8.57 -10.71 -1.63
C PHE A 111 7.92 -11.09 -2.97
N GLY A 112 7.82 -10.16 -3.93
CA GLY A 112 7.09 -10.37 -5.18
C GLY A 112 5.57 -10.25 -5.05
N TYR A 113 5.07 -9.77 -3.91
CA TYR A 113 3.66 -9.47 -3.63
C TYR A 113 3.60 -8.35 -2.57
N VAL A 114 2.41 -7.81 -2.30
CA VAL A 114 2.14 -6.88 -1.19
C VAL A 114 1.50 -7.64 -0.04
N VAL A 115 1.90 -7.33 1.19
CA VAL A 115 1.25 -7.89 2.38
C VAL A 115 0.00 -7.07 2.69
N ASP A 116 -1.18 -7.66 2.48
CA ASP A 116 -2.46 -7.05 2.81
C ASP A 116 -2.99 -7.62 4.13
N PHE A 117 -3.44 -6.72 5.02
CA PHE A 117 -3.82 -7.09 6.38
C PHE A 117 -5.08 -6.44 6.93
N ILE A 118 -5.70 -5.54 6.18
CA ILE A 118 -6.97 -4.90 6.56
C ILE A 118 -8.05 -5.40 5.62
N ASP A 119 -9.08 -6.03 6.17
CA ASP A 119 -10.22 -6.53 5.39
C ASP A 119 -11.56 -5.97 5.88
N PHE A 120 -12.17 -5.17 5.01
CA PHE A 120 -13.54 -4.71 5.15
C PHE A 120 -14.50 -5.65 4.43
N HIS A 121 -15.46 -6.20 5.17
CA HIS A 121 -16.36 -7.23 4.69
C HIS A 121 -17.81 -6.97 5.10
N TYR A 122 -18.76 -7.58 4.38
CA TYR A 122 -20.18 -7.56 4.73
C TYR A 122 -20.70 -9.00 4.87
N ARG A 123 -21.36 -9.30 6.00
CA ARG A 123 -21.95 -10.62 6.32
C ARG A 123 -20.97 -11.80 6.27
N GLY A 124 -19.72 -11.60 6.70
CA GLY A 124 -18.72 -12.67 6.75
C GLY A 124 -18.17 -13.13 5.40
N GLY A 125 -18.55 -12.47 4.30
CA GLY A 125 -17.92 -12.67 3.00
C GLY A 125 -16.46 -12.19 2.99
N ILE A 126 -15.73 -12.54 1.93
CA ILE A 126 -14.39 -12.01 1.67
C ILE A 126 -14.53 -10.58 1.14
N GLY A 127 -13.73 -9.62 1.63
CA GLY A 127 -13.73 -8.26 1.09
C GLY A 127 -13.37 -8.23 -0.40
N PRO A 128 -13.88 -7.25 -1.16
CA PRO A 128 -13.79 -7.21 -2.63
C PRO A 128 -12.34 -7.16 -3.16
N HIS A 129 -11.37 -6.85 -2.31
CA HIS A 129 -9.95 -6.69 -2.64
C HIS A 129 -9.11 -7.96 -2.44
N LEU A 130 -9.69 -9.06 -1.96
CA LEU A 130 -8.98 -10.29 -1.60
C LEU A 130 -9.29 -11.50 -2.51
N THR A 131 -9.77 -11.26 -3.73
CA THR A 131 -10.05 -12.29 -4.75
C THR A 131 -8.87 -12.54 -5.68
#